data_AF-A0A3P0X8F6-F1
#
_entry.id   AF-A0A3P0X8F6-F1
#
_cell.length_a   1.000
_cell.length_b   1.000
_cell.length_c   1.000
_cell.angle_alpha   90.00
_cell.angle_beta   90.00
_cell.angle_gamma   90.00
#
_symmetry.space_group_name_H-M   'P 1'
#
loop_
_entity.id
_entity.type
_entity.pdbx_description
1 polymer ?
#
loop_
_entity_poly.entity_id
_entity_poly.type
_entity_poly.pdbx_seq_one_letter_code
_entity_poly.pdbx_strand_id
1 'polypeptide(L)'
;MLMIETEQPEGLSARKLVVETARHNVLTAYNSKEGLDLLHRFPKVDAVLVHAQLAKCEEMIAEIRRTHPEMPIIVASPMLNAHYPGATFVIPSHEPAALLDVLSKGLHLSIKN
;
A
#
# COMPACT_ATOMS: atom_id res chain seq x y z
N MET A 1 -0.89 -5.93 6.18
CA MET A 1 -1.12 -5.02 5.02
C MET A 1 -0.91 -5.76 3.70
N LEU A 2 -1.51 -5.26 2.62
CA LEU A 2 -1.23 -5.70 1.24
C LEU A 2 -0.31 -4.69 0.57
N MET A 3 0.77 -5.17 -0.05
CA MET A 3 1.73 -4.36 -0.79
C MET A 3 1.67 -4.73 -2.27
N ILE A 4 1.33 -3.75 -3.11
CA ILE A 4 1.20 -3.91 -4.55
C ILE A 4 2.27 -3.03 -5.19
N GLU A 5 3.32 -3.65 -5.73
CA GLU A 5 4.47 -2.96 -6.31
C GLU A 5 5.14 -3.82 -7.38
N THR A 6 5.96 -3.24 -8.25
CA THR A 6 6.67 -4.02 -9.27
C THR A 6 7.68 -4.96 -8.63
N GLU A 7 7.69 -6.21 -9.07
CA GLU A 7 8.69 -7.20 -8.68
C GLU A 7 10.10 -6.66 -8.93
N GLN A 8 11.00 -6.85 -7.96
CA GLN A 8 12.40 -6.45 -8.05
C GLN A 8 13.21 -7.68 -8.48
N PRO A 9 13.73 -7.76 -9.73
CA PRO A 9 14.30 -8.99 -10.29
C PRO A 9 15.51 -9.53 -9.52
N GLU A 10 16.28 -8.63 -8.89
CA GLU A 10 17.52 -8.95 -8.19
C GLU A 10 17.51 -8.55 -6.70
N GLY A 11 16.37 -8.06 -6.19
CA GLY A 11 16.33 -7.32 -4.94
C GLY A 11 15.19 -7.70 -4.00
N LEU A 12 15.48 -7.64 -2.70
CA LEU A 12 14.44 -7.61 -1.67
C LEU A 12 13.73 -6.25 -1.70
N SER A 13 12.40 -6.24 -1.59
CA SER A 13 11.68 -4.98 -1.39
C SER A 13 12.08 -4.36 -0.05
N ALA A 14 12.78 -3.23 -0.09
CA ALA A 14 13.19 -2.51 1.11
C ALA A 14 11.97 -2.08 1.96
N ARG A 15 10.85 -1.72 1.32
CA ARG A 15 9.59 -1.39 2.01
C ARG A 15 9.03 -2.60 2.75
N LYS A 16 8.99 -3.77 2.09
CA LYS A 16 8.57 -5.02 2.72
C LYS A 16 9.47 -5.36 3.91
N LEU A 17 10.79 -5.30 3.74
CA LEU A 17 11.75 -5.56 4.82
C LEU A 17 11.54 -4.67 6.05
N VAL A 18 11.35 -3.37 5.84
CA VAL A 18 11.10 -2.41 6.92
C VAL A 18 9.81 -2.73 7.68
N VAL A 19 8.73 -3.02 6.96
CA VAL A 19 7.42 -3.36 7.55
C VAL A 19 7.46 -4.68 8.32
N GLU A 20 8.09 -5.70 7.74
CA GLU A 20 8.25 -7.02 8.38
C GLU A 20 9.15 -6.95 9.61
N THR A 21 10.21 -6.12 9.58
CA THR A 21 11.08 -5.87 10.74
C THR A 21 10.31 -5.20 11.89
N ALA A 22 9.33 -4.35 11.56
CA ALA A 22 8.37 -3.79 12.51
C ALA A 22 7.27 -4.78 12.96
N ARG A 23 7.38 -6.06 12.59
CA ARG A 23 6.49 -7.18 12.96
C ARG A 23 5.07 -7.09 12.39
N HIS A 24 4.89 -6.40 11.26
CA HIS A 24 3.65 -6.45 10.50
C HIS A 24 3.68 -7.58 9.47
N ASN A 25 2.53 -8.22 9.25
CA ASN A 25 2.35 -9.18 8.17
C ASN A 25 2.15 -8.45 6.82
N VAL A 26 2.84 -8.92 5.78
CA VAL A 26 2.76 -8.36 4.42
C VAL A 26 2.32 -9.42 3.43
N LEU A 27 1.18 -9.18 2.77
CA LEU A 27 0.84 -9.85 1.50
C LEU A 27 1.45 -9.04 0.36
N THR A 28 1.97 -9.70 -0.67
CA THR A 28 2.62 -9.03 -1.81
C THR A 28 1.92 -9.40 -3.10
N ALA A 29 1.68 -8.42 -3.96
CA ALA A 29 1.25 -8.58 -5.34
C ALA A 29 2.15 -7.78 -6.26
N TYR A 30 2.46 -8.31 -7.43
CA TYR A 30 3.41 -7.67 -8.36
C TYR A 30 2.76 -6.87 -9.47
N ASN A 31 1.43 -6.88 -9.52
CA ASN A 31 0.64 -6.15 -10.50
C ASN A 31 -0.79 -5.89 -9.97
N SER A 32 -1.51 -5.03 -10.69
CA SER A 32 -2.85 -4.57 -10.34
C SER A 32 -3.88 -5.69 -10.23
N LYS A 33 -3.83 -6.65 -11.15
CA LYS A 33 -4.77 -7.77 -11.16
C LYS A 33 -4.58 -8.66 -9.93
N GLU A 34 -3.35 -9.07 -9.67
CA GLU A 34 -3.00 -9.88 -8.51
C GLU A 34 -3.32 -9.16 -7.20
N GLY A 35 -3.07 -7.85 -7.13
CA GLY A 35 -3.41 -7.02 -5.97
C GLY A 35 -4.90 -7.02 -5.65
N LEU A 36 -5.74 -6.81 -6.67
CA LEU A 36 -7.20 -6.86 -6.51
C LEU A 36 -7.69 -8.27 -6.16
N ASP A 37 -7.13 -9.31 -6.80
CA ASP A 37 -7.46 -10.71 -6.51
C ASP A 37 -7.09 -11.09 -5.05
N LEU A 38 -5.92 -10.66 -4.56
CA LEU A 38 -5.51 -10.87 -3.17
C LEU A 38 -6.37 -10.09 -2.19
N LEU A 39 -6.72 -8.84 -2.50
CA LEU A 39 -7.59 -8.05 -1.63
C LEU A 39 -8.99 -8.67 -1.55
N HIS A 40 -9.53 -9.18 -2.65
CA HIS A 40 -10.79 -9.91 -2.66
C HIS A 40 -10.73 -11.18 -1.79
N ARG A 41 -9.63 -11.93 -1.87
CA ARG A 41 -9.42 -13.16 -1.08
C ARG A 41 -9.15 -12.88 0.40
N PHE A 42 -8.47 -11.78 0.70
CA PHE A 42 -8.03 -11.40 2.04
C PHE A 42 -8.45 -9.94 2.36
N PRO A 43 -9.76 -9.65 2.48
CA PRO A 43 -10.27 -8.28 2.56
C PRO A 43 -9.99 -7.59 3.90
N LYS A 44 -9.53 -8.33 4.92
CA LYS A 44 -9.29 -7.83 6.29
C LYS A 44 -7.84 -7.36 6.51
N VAL A 45 -7.14 -6.93 5.47
CA VAL A 45 -5.84 -6.26 5.64
C VAL A 45 -6.06 -4.86 6.23
N ASP A 46 -5.13 -4.40 7.06
CA ASP A 46 -5.28 -3.08 7.72
C ASP A 46 -5.05 -1.89 6.78
N ALA A 47 -4.34 -2.11 5.68
CA ALA A 47 -4.01 -1.10 4.68
C ALA A 47 -3.56 -1.76 3.37
N VAL A 48 -3.66 -1.00 2.29
CA VAL A 48 -3.07 -1.32 0.97
C VAL A 48 -2.02 -0.28 0.62
N LEU A 49 -0.82 -0.73 0.27
CA LEU A 49 0.20 0.11 -0.36
C LEU A 49 0.21 -0.15 -1.88
N VAL A 50 0.19 0.93 -2.67
CA VAL A 50 0.30 0.88 -4.14
C VAL A 50 1.50 1.71 -4.58
N HIS A 51 2.39 1.12 -5.37
CA HIS A 51 3.48 1.88 -5.98
C HIS A 51 2.97 2.67 -7.19
N ALA A 52 3.26 3.98 -7.23
CA ALA A 52 2.73 4.90 -8.25
C ALA A 52 3.12 4.55 -9.70
N GLN A 53 4.24 3.84 -9.88
CA GLN A 53 4.72 3.42 -11.21
C GLN A 53 4.06 2.13 -11.71
N LEU A 54 3.15 1.51 -10.96
CA LEU A 54 2.37 0.39 -11.46
C LEU A 54 1.46 0.83 -12.60
N ALA A 55 1.36 -0.01 -13.63
CA ALA A 55 0.39 0.18 -14.68
C ALA A 55 -1.03 0.24 -14.09
N LYS A 56 -1.82 1.23 -14.49
CA LYS A 56 -3.21 1.42 -14.02
C LYS A 56 -3.32 1.69 -12.51
N CYS A 57 -2.33 2.36 -11.92
CA CYS A 57 -2.34 2.73 -10.49
C CYS A 57 -3.64 3.46 -10.10
N GLU A 58 -4.05 4.50 -10.84
CA GLU A 58 -5.26 5.28 -10.52
C GLU A 58 -6.55 4.45 -10.64
N GLU A 59 -6.67 3.63 -11.70
CA GLU A 59 -7.82 2.72 -11.86
C GLU A 59 -7.91 1.74 -10.68
N MET A 60 -6.77 1.22 -10.21
CA MET A 60 -6.72 0.34 -9.06
C MET A 60 -7.13 1.05 -7.78
N ILE A 61 -6.63 2.27 -7.53
CA ILE A 61 -7.00 3.06 -6.36
C ILE A 61 -8.51 3.34 -6.37
N ALA A 62 -9.07 3.70 -7.52
CA ALA A 62 -10.51 3.92 -7.69
C ALA A 62 -11.30 2.64 -7.39
N GLU A 63 -10.86 1.49 -7.89
CA GLU A 63 -11.52 0.20 -7.64
C GLU A 63 -11.45 -0.23 -6.17
N ILE A 64 -10.29 -0.07 -5.52
CA ILE A 64 -10.14 -0.35 -4.08
C ILE A 64 -11.06 0.57 -3.28
N ARG A 65 -11.12 1.87 -3.58
CA ARG A 65 -12.01 2.81 -2.87
C ARG A 65 -13.48 2.48 -3.09
N ARG A 66 -13.85 2.05 -4.31
CA ARG A 66 -15.23 1.65 -4.64
C ARG A 66 -15.68 0.41 -3.87
N THR A 67 -14.79 -0.57 -3.68
CA THR A 67 -15.09 -1.86 -3.05
C THR A 67 -14.82 -1.88 -1.54
N HIS A 68 -13.89 -1.06 -1.08
CA HIS A 68 -13.46 -0.91 0.31
C HIS A 68 -13.35 0.58 0.68
N PRO A 69 -14.49 1.28 0.87
CA PRO A 69 -14.53 2.74 1.01
C PRO A 69 -13.78 3.29 2.21
N GLU A 70 -13.54 2.49 3.25
CA GLU A 70 -12.81 2.89 4.46
C GLU A 70 -11.35 2.40 4.49
N MET A 71 -10.92 1.61 3.49
CA MET A 71 -9.57 1.04 3.48
C MET A 71 -8.52 2.16 3.42
N PRO A 72 -7.52 2.16 4.31
CA PRO A 72 -6.36 3.03 4.17
C PRO A 72 -5.57 2.66 2.91
N ILE A 73 -5.48 3.60 1.97
CA ILE A 73 -4.71 3.45 0.73
C ILE A 73 -3.47 4.34 0.81
N ILE A 74 -2.30 3.73 0.75
CA ILE A 74 -1.01 4.40 0.82
C ILE A 74 -0.39 4.35 -0.57
N VAL A 75 -0.10 5.50 -1.17
CA VAL A 75 0.60 5.57 -2.45
C VAL A 75 2.08 5.87 -2.20
N ALA A 76 2.95 4.98 -2.64
CA ALA A 76 4.39 5.24 -2.69
C ALA A 76 4.72 5.89 -4.04
N SER A 77 5.06 7.17 -4.04
CA SER A 77 5.29 7.94 -5.27
C SER A 77 6.68 8.60 -5.30
N PRO A 78 7.36 8.63 -6.47
CA PRO A 78 8.55 9.45 -6.66
C PRO A 78 8.19 10.95 -6.77
N MET A 79 6.92 11.29 -6.99
CA MET A 79 6.43 12.67 -7.14
C MET A 79 5.45 13.00 -6.02
N LEU A 80 5.93 13.63 -4.95
CA LEU A 80 5.10 13.96 -3.78
C LEU A 80 3.94 14.93 -4.09
N ASN A 81 4.08 15.74 -5.14
CA ASN A 81 3.06 16.70 -5.56
C ASN A 81 2.01 16.09 -6.52
N ALA A 82 2.15 14.81 -6.89
CA ALA A 82 1.16 14.15 -7.74
C ALA A 82 -0.12 13.90 -6.94
N HIS A 83 -1.27 14.16 -7.57
CA HIS A 83 -2.57 13.93 -6.96
C HIS A 83 -3.06 12.52 -7.28
N TYR A 84 -3.37 11.73 -6.25
CA TYR A 84 -3.95 10.40 -6.37
C TYR A 84 -5.35 10.39 -5.73
N PRO A 85 -6.42 10.63 -6.51
CA PRO A 85 -7.79 10.62 -6.00
C PRO A 85 -8.08 9.31 -5.27
N GLY A 86 -8.58 9.41 -4.03
CA GLY A 86 -8.90 8.24 -3.21
C GLY A 86 -7.72 7.66 -2.41
N ALA A 87 -6.49 8.16 -2.56
CA ALA A 87 -5.40 7.81 -1.65
C ALA A 87 -5.61 8.47 -0.27
N THR A 88 -5.31 7.72 0.80
CA THR A 88 -5.34 8.23 2.18
C THR A 88 -4.02 8.92 2.53
N PHE A 89 -2.90 8.34 2.08
CA PHE A 89 -1.56 8.87 2.30
C PHE A 89 -0.75 8.79 0.99
N VAL A 90 0.15 9.75 0.78
CA VAL A 90 1.17 9.70 -0.26
C VAL A 90 2.53 9.84 0.43
N ILE A 91 3.43 8.88 0.18
CA ILE A 91 4.77 8.85 0.77
C ILE A 91 5.84 8.81 -0.32
N PRO A 92 7.06 9.32 -0.04
CA PRO A 92 8.17 9.23 -0.98
C PRO A 92 8.54 7.77 -1.23
N SER A 93 8.52 7.31 -2.48
CA SER A 93 8.82 5.92 -2.81
C SER A 93 10.27 5.52 -2.51
N HIS A 94 11.19 6.48 -2.48
CA HIS A 94 12.62 6.26 -2.22
C HIS A 94 12.97 6.21 -0.73
N GLU A 95 12.01 6.43 0.18
CA GLU A 95 12.22 6.35 1.63
C GLU A 95 11.35 5.25 2.25
N PRO A 96 11.84 3.99 2.31
CA PRO A 96 11.07 2.88 2.88
C PRO A 96 10.58 3.11 4.32
N ALA A 97 11.35 3.85 5.12
CA ALA A 97 11.04 4.15 6.51
C ALA A 97 9.80 5.06 6.68
N ALA A 98 9.45 5.88 5.69
CA ALA A 98 8.27 6.75 5.74
C ALA A 98 6.96 5.95 5.92
N LEU A 99 6.97 4.67 5.56
CA LEU A 99 5.85 3.77 5.78
C LEU A 99 5.59 3.49 7.26
N LEU A 100 6.64 3.47 8.10
CA LEU A 100 6.49 3.29 9.55
C LEU A 100 5.78 4.48 10.21
N ASP A 101 6.01 5.68 9.71
CA ASP A 101 5.32 6.88 10.20
C ASP A 101 3.82 6.83 9.89
N VAL A 102 3.44 6.31 8.71
CA VAL A 102 2.03 6.11 8.36
C VAL A 102 1.41 5.00 9.21
N LEU A 103 2.10 3.86 9.35
CA LEU A 103 1.61 2.73 10.13
C LEU A 103 1.45 3.08 11.62
N SER A 104 2.39 3.83 12.21
CA SER A 104 2.30 4.27 13.60
C SER A 104 1.15 5.26 13.86
N LYS A 105 0.85 6.14 12.89
CA LYS A 105 -0.29 7.07 12.95
C LYS A 105 -1.62 6.36 12.74
N GLY A 106 -1.67 5.38 11.84
CA GLY A 106 -2.88 4.61 11.51
C GLY A 106 -3.27 3.57 12.58
N LEU A 107 -2.29 2.97 13.28
CA LEU A 107 -2.54 1.92 14.27
C LEU A 107 -3.42 2.37 15.45
N HIS A 108 -3.46 3.68 15.74
CA HIS A 108 -4.28 4.23 16.81
C HIS A 108 -5.79 4.18 16.53
N LEU A 109 -6.20 4.01 15.27
CA LEU A 109 -7.62 3.99 14.86
C LEU A 109 -8.26 2.60 14.98
N SER A 110 -7.48 1.50 14.97
CA SER A 110 -8.01 0.14 15.11
C SER A 110 -8.21 -0.35 16.55
N ILE A 111 -7.70 0.37 17.56
CA ILE A 111 -7.81 -0.03 18.99
C ILE A 111 -9.04 0.60 19.67
N LYS A 112 -9.74 1.51 18.98
CA LYS A 112 -11.00 2.08 19.47
C LYS A 112 -12.19 1.51 18.69
N ASN A 113 -12.54 0.26 18.94
CA ASN A 113 -13.88 -0.31 18.71
C ASN A 113 -14.09 -1.50 19.64
#